data_AF-A0A2T7G0H7-F1
#
_entry.id   AF-A0A2T7G0H7-F1
#
_cell.length_a   1.000
_cell.length_b   1.000
_cell.length_c   1.000
_cell.angle_alpha   90.00
_cell.angle_beta   90.00
_cell.angle_gamma   90.00
#
_symmetry.space_group_name_H-M   'P 1'
#
loop_
_entity.id
_entity.type
_entity.pdbx_description
1 polymer ?
#
loop_
_entity_poly.entity_id
_entity_poly.type
_entity_poly.pdbx_seq_one_letter_code
_entity_poly.pdbx_strand_id
1 'polypeptide(L)'
;KLSTDRSDCLLSFASPVGLLLSCNHIYNQYLFLDNSDENLRKFEKSARNMHSLARYSRANQINKEWIERYLNEAHSFGLSSVRAHFNVMAWSDDPSELKQLKNDTGSALALMECKPRHNTVDVATLYWAGMAGNAGDFPAEESFYTFIEPALCFFTEETNYQNSVSP
;
A
#
# COMPACT_ATOMS: atom_id res chain seq x y z
N LYS A 1 -4.38 -36.14 -7.78
CA LYS A 1 -3.71 -35.60 -8.99
C LYS A 1 -2.77 -34.53 -8.49
N LEU A 2 -1.45 -34.67 -8.67
CA LEU A 2 -0.47 -33.70 -8.16
C LEU A 2 -0.44 -32.48 -9.10
N SER A 3 -0.17 -31.30 -8.53
CA SER A 3 0.02 -30.06 -9.31
C SER A 3 1.25 -30.19 -10.22
N THR A 4 1.20 -29.55 -11.38
CA THR A 4 2.30 -29.52 -12.36
C THR A 4 2.62 -28.06 -12.70
N ASP A 5 3.76 -27.79 -13.35
CA ASP A 5 4.12 -26.43 -13.80
C ASP A 5 3.11 -25.79 -14.78
N ARG A 6 2.12 -26.57 -15.26
CA ARG A 6 1.02 -26.11 -16.13
C ARG A 6 -0.31 -25.96 -15.40
N SER A 7 -0.32 -26.11 -14.08
CA SER A 7 -1.52 -25.97 -13.27
C SER A 7 -1.71 -24.50 -12.92
N ASP A 8 -2.88 -23.95 -13.28
CA ASP A 8 -3.23 -22.58 -12.91
C ASP A 8 -3.31 -22.45 -11.39
N CYS A 9 -2.55 -21.52 -10.83
CA CYS A 9 -2.61 -21.14 -9.43
C CYS A 9 -3.21 -19.73 -9.34
N LEU A 10 -4.27 -19.58 -8.54
CA LEU A 10 -4.84 -18.27 -8.25
C LEU A 10 -3.98 -17.63 -7.16
N LEU A 11 -3.33 -16.52 -7.50
CA LEU A 11 -2.48 -15.77 -6.60
C LEU A 11 -3.15 -14.45 -6.23
N SER A 12 -2.78 -13.94 -5.06
CA SER A 12 -3.09 -12.61 -4.58
C SER A 12 -2.58 -11.55 -5.57
N PHE A 13 -3.26 -10.41 -5.57
CA PHE A 13 -2.86 -9.28 -6.39
C PHE A 13 -1.46 -8.77 -6.05
N ALA A 14 -1.03 -8.90 -4.79
CA ALA A 14 0.31 -8.53 -4.32
C ALA A 14 1.37 -9.64 -4.46
N SER A 15 1.03 -10.80 -5.05
CA SER A 15 1.97 -11.89 -5.27
C SER A 15 3.27 -11.51 -5.99
N PRO A 16 3.32 -10.53 -6.93
CA PRO A 16 4.57 -10.13 -7.57
C PRO A 16 5.63 -9.60 -6.60
N VAL A 17 5.21 -8.98 -5.49
CA VAL A 17 6.11 -8.39 -4.46
C VAL A 17 6.21 -9.23 -3.18
N GLY A 18 5.43 -10.31 -3.11
CA GLY A 18 5.55 -11.35 -2.10
C GLY A 18 6.40 -12.50 -2.60
N LEU A 19 5.83 -13.70 -2.64
CA LEU A 19 6.55 -14.94 -2.92
C LEU A 19 7.29 -14.96 -4.27
N LEU A 20 6.79 -14.23 -5.27
CA LEU A 20 7.33 -14.25 -6.63
C LEU A 20 8.53 -13.30 -6.82
N LEU A 21 8.82 -12.43 -5.86
CA LEU A 21 9.97 -11.55 -5.94
C LEU A 21 11.24 -12.32 -5.60
N SER A 22 12.02 -12.65 -6.62
CA SER A 22 13.20 -13.52 -6.53
C SER A 22 14.44 -12.81 -5.97
N CYS A 23 14.33 -12.24 -4.77
CA CYS A 23 15.44 -11.65 -4.03
C CYS A 23 15.19 -11.65 -2.52
N ASN A 24 16.21 -11.32 -1.73
CA ASN A 24 16.04 -11.12 -0.30
C ASN A 24 15.22 -9.86 -0.05
N HIS A 25 13.99 -10.04 0.43
CA HIS A 25 13.08 -8.94 0.71
C HIS A 25 12.10 -9.24 1.84
N ILE A 26 11.51 -8.18 2.37
CA ILE A 26 10.35 -8.21 3.27
C ILE A 26 9.28 -7.31 2.65
N TYR A 27 8.08 -7.85 2.49
CA TYR A 27 6.89 -7.09 2.12
C TYR A 27 6.09 -6.72 3.37
N ASN A 28 6.21 -5.46 3.80
CA ASN A 28 5.49 -4.95 4.96
C ASN A 28 4.10 -4.45 4.55
N GLN A 29 3.09 -4.86 5.31
CA GLN A 29 1.68 -4.61 5.03
C GLN A 29 1.06 -3.96 6.29
N TYR A 30 0.71 -2.69 6.20
CA TYR A 30 0.16 -1.93 7.31
C TYR A 30 -1.28 -1.51 7.03
N LEU A 31 -2.14 -1.77 8.01
CA LEU A 31 -3.52 -1.30 8.03
C LEU A 31 -3.77 -0.57 9.34
N PHE A 32 -4.18 0.69 9.26
CA PHE A 32 -4.50 1.53 10.41
C PHE A 32 -6.01 1.72 10.49
N LEU A 33 -6.59 1.14 11.54
CA LEU A 33 -8.01 1.26 11.87
C LEU A 33 -8.24 2.57 12.64
N ASP A 34 -8.33 3.67 11.91
CA ASP A 34 -8.59 4.99 12.49
C ASP A 34 -10.08 5.21 12.82
N ASN A 35 -10.37 6.36 13.44
CA ASN A 35 -11.73 6.87 13.53
C ASN A 35 -12.22 7.38 12.16
N SER A 36 -13.03 6.56 11.49
CA SER A 36 -13.60 6.88 10.18
C SER A 36 -14.36 8.22 10.17
N ASP A 37 -15.18 8.51 11.19
CA ASP A 37 -15.97 9.74 11.25
C ASP A 37 -15.08 10.99 11.31
N GLU A 38 -13.96 10.91 12.04
CA GLU A 38 -12.99 12.01 12.08
C GLU A 38 -12.28 12.20 10.74
N ASN A 39 -11.94 11.11 10.04
CA ASN A 39 -11.33 11.17 8.72
C ASN A 39 -12.28 11.81 7.70
N LEU A 40 -13.54 11.41 7.67
CA LEU A 40 -14.55 11.99 6.77
C LEU A 40 -14.77 13.48 7.07
N ARG A 41 -14.87 13.88 8.34
CA ARG A 41 -14.97 15.31 8.72
C ARG A 41 -13.76 16.13 8.28
N LYS A 42 -12.54 15.57 8.37
CA LYS A 42 -11.31 16.22 7.87
C LYS A 42 -11.39 16.41 6.35
N PHE A 43 -11.84 15.40 5.61
CA PHE A 43 -12.00 15.48 4.15
C PHE A 43 -13.07 16.48 3.72
N GLU A 44 -14.22 16.52 4.38
CA GLU A 44 -15.24 17.53 4.13
C GLU A 44 -14.69 18.96 4.33
N LYS A 45 -13.94 19.18 5.42
CA LYS A 45 -13.29 20.47 5.67
C LYS A 45 -12.29 20.81 4.56
N SER A 46 -11.51 19.84 4.11
CA SER A 46 -10.56 19.98 3.01
C SER A 46 -11.26 20.34 1.69
N ALA A 47 -12.33 19.64 1.33
CA ALA A 47 -13.13 19.92 0.14
C ALA A 47 -13.72 21.34 0.16
N ARG A 48 -14.24 21.80 1.31
CA ARG A 48 -14.73 23.18 1.49
C ARG A 48 -13.62 24.22 1.28
N ASN A 49 -12.42 23.97 1.82
CA ASN A 49 -11.26 24.85 1.64
C ASN A 49 -10.78 24.88 0.19
N MET A 50 -10.76 23.73 -0.49
CA MET A 50 -10.40 23.67 -1.91
C MET A 50 -11.44 24.40 -2.77
N HIS A 51 -12.72 24.32 -2.41
CA HIS A 51 -13.80 25.03 -3.11
C HIS A 51 -13.66 26.56 -3.01
N SER A 52 -13.37 27.09 -1.82
CA SER A 52 -13.16 28.54 -1.65
C SER A 52 -11.92 29.05 -2.40
N LEU A 53 -10.90 28.19 -2.57
CA LEU A 53 -9.67 28.48 -3.32
C LEU A 53 -9.72 28.01 -4.79
N ALA A 54 -10.82 27.43 -5.26
CA ALA A 54 -10.91 26.79 -6.57
C ALA A 54 -10.85 27.76 -7.75
N ARG A 55 -11.18 29.04 -7.52
CA ARG A 55 -11.03 30.10 -8.53
C ARG A 55 -9.57 30.39 -8.87
N TYR A 56 -8.63 29.96 -8.03
CA TYR A 56 -7.21 30.30 -8.13
C TYR A 56 -6.35 29.17 -8.69
N SER A 57 -6.89 27.95 -8.86
CA SER A 57 -6.11 26.82 -9.40
C SER A 57 -6.98 25.68 -9.94
N ARG A 58 -6.67 25.22 -11.17
CA ARG A 58 -7.24 24.00 -11.76
C ARG A 58 -6.93 22.75 -10.92
N ALA A 59 -5.76 22.70 -10.27
CA ALA A 59 -5.38 21.58 -9.41
C ALA A 59 -6.31 21.47 -8.18
N ASN A 60 -6.74 22.60 -7.61
CA ASN A 60 -7.69 22.60 -6.49
C ASN A 60 -9.07 22.07 -6.89
N GLN A 61 -9.52 22.36 -8.12
CA GLN A 61 -10.78 21.83 -8.64
C GLN A 61 -10.72 20.31 -8.78
N ILE A 62 -9.63 19.80 -9.35
CA ILE A 62 -9.41 18.36 -9.50
C ILE A 62 -9.38 17.70 -8.12
N ASN A 63 -8.54 18.17 -7.20
CA ASN A 63 -8.42 17.59 -5.86
C ASN A 63 -9.74 17.59 -5.09
N LYS A 64 -10.55 18.66 -5.23
CA LYS A 64 -11.89 18.72 -4.66
C LYS A 64 -12.77 17.58 -5.18
N GLU A 65 -12.78 17.36 -6.49
CA GLU A 65 -13.56 16.29 -7.12
C GLU A 65 -13.16 14.90 -6.60
N TRP A 66 -11.86 14.64 -6.45
CA TRP A 66 -11.38 13.38 -5.86
C TRP A 66 -11.86 13.18 -4.41
N ILE A 67 -11.82 14.23 -3.59
CA ILE A 67 -12.30 14.17 -2.21
C ILE A 67 -13.82 13.94 -2.18
N GLU A 68 -14.59 14.65 -3.00
CA GLU A 68 -16.04 14.48 -3.08
C GLU A 68 -16.40 13.05 -3.53
N ARG A 69 -15.67 12.47 -4.49
CA ARG A 69 -15.84 11.07 -4.91
C ARG A 69 -15.58 10.10 -3.75
N TYR A 70 -14.50 10.29 -3.01
CA TYR A 70 -14.17 9.47 -1.84
C TYR A 70 -15.28 9.54 -0.77
N LEU A 71 -15.73 10.76 -0.42
CA LEU A 71 -16.81 10.96 0.56
C LEU A 71 -18.12 10.31 0.11
N ASN A 72 -18.48 10.47 -1.17
CA ASN A 72 -19.69 9.88 -1.72
C ASN A 72 -19.65 8.35 -1.68
N GLU A 73 -18.52 7.75 -2.00
CA GLU A 73 -18.34 6.29 -1.93
C GLU A 73 -18.47 5.78 -0.49
N ALA A 74 -17.80 6.45 0.45
CA ALA A 74 -17.89 6.14 1.88
C ALA A 74 -19.34 6.17 2.39
N HIS A 75 -20.10 7.22 2.06
CA HIS A 75 -21.49 7.35 2.51
C HIS A 75 -22.46 6.43 1.78
N SER A 76 -22.28 6.22 0.47
CA SER A 76 -23.22 5.44 -0.33
C SER A 76 -23.17 3.95 0.01
N PHE A 77 -21.97 3.44 0.30
CA PHE A 77 -21.76 2.02 0.59
C PHE A 77 -21.51 1.74 2.08
N GLY A 78 -21.45 2.77 2.93
CA GLY A 78 -21.19 2.63 4.36
C GLY A 78 -19.76 2.15 4.67
N LEU A 79 -18.78 2.53 3.83
CA LEU A 79 -17.40 2.08 3.97
C LEU A 79 -16.67 2.84 5.08
N SER A 80 -15.79 2.11 5.78
CA SER A 80 -14.93 2.69 6.82
C SER A 80 -13.65 3.25 6.21
N SER A 81 -13.39 4.55 6.43
CA SER A 81 -12.16 5.22 6.02
C SER A 81 -11.00 4.77 6.89
N VAL A 82 -10.01 4.12 6.27
CA VAL A 82 -8.80 3.61 6.92
C VAL A 82 -7.56 4.19 6.26
N ARG A 83 -6.41 4.09 6.92
CA ARG A 83 -5.11 4.31 6.27
C ARG A 83 -4.41 2.98 6.01
N ALA A 84 -3.65 2.92 4.94
CA ALA A 84 -2.82 1.77 4.60
C ALA A 84 -1.43 2.20 4.15
N HIS A 85 -0.46 1.30 4.28
CA HIS A 85 0.86 1.44 3.68
C HIS A 85 1.41 0.06 3.31
N PHE A 86 2.07 0.00 2.16
CA PHE A 86 2.68 -1.21 1.64
C PHE A 86 4.06 -0.87 1.10
N ASN A 87 5.10 -1.56 1.57
CA ASN A 87 6.44 -1.36 1.06
C ASN A 87 7.27 -2.63 1.03
N VAL A 88 8.19 -2.67 0.08
CA VAL A 88 9.19 -3.72 -0.06
C VAL A 88 10.51 -3.20 0.46
N MET A 89 11.09 -3.90 1.44
CA MET A 89 12.49 -3.72 1.85
C MET A 89 13.31 -4.85 1.26
N ALA A 90 14.12 -4.56 0.25
CA ALA A 90 15.03 -5.52 -0.37
C ALA A 90 16.48 -5.22 0.02
N TRP A 91 17.31 -6.26 0.18
CA TRP A 91 18.71 -6.12 0.58
C TRP A 91 19.62 -7.15 -0.12
N SER A 92 20.91 -6.85 -0.16
CA SER A 92 21.97 -7.80 -0.52
C SER A 92 23.23 -7.48 0.28
N ASP A 93 24.05 -8.51 0.51
CA ASP A 93 25.38 -8.36 1.09
C ASP A 93 26.41 -7.88 0.04
N ASP A 94 26.11 -8.03 -1.27
CA ASP A 94 26.91 -7.50 -2.37
C ASP A 94 26.36 -6.15 -2.87
N PRO A 95 27.10 -5.05 -2.71
CA PRO A 95 26.72 -3.74 -3.24
C PRO A 95 26.47 -3.72 -4.76
N SER A 96 27.09 -4.64 -5.51
CA SER A 96 26.92 -4.72 -6.97
C SER A 96 25.49 -5.14 -7.37
N GLU A 97 24.82 -5.93 -6.53
CA GLU A 97 23.48 -6.44 -6.76
C GLU A 97 22.37 -5.42 -6.45
N LEU A 98 22.65 -4.39 -5.64
CA LEU A 98 21.65 -3.41 -5.21
C LEU A 98 20.94 -2.70 -6.39
N LYS A 99 21.68 -2.45 -7.47
CA LYS A 99 21.09 -1.85 -8.69
C LYS A 99 20.09 -2.79 -9.34
N GLN A 100 20.39 -4.08 -9.39
CA GLN A 100 19.52 -5.10 -9.96
C GLN A 100 18.28 -5.30 -9.09
N LEU A 101 18.46 -5.42 -7.77
CA LEU A 101 17.36 -5.52 -6.79
C LEU A 101 16.35 -4.39 -6.92
N LYS A 102 16.84 -3.15 -7.06
CA LYS A 102 15.98 -1.98 -7.27
C LYS A 102 15.14 -2.10 -8.54
N ASN A 103 15.74 -2.59 -9.63
CA ASN A 103 15.03 -2.77 -10.90
C ASN A 103 13.99 -3.88 -10.78
N ASP A 104 14.35 -5.04 -10.21
CA ASP A 104 13.45 -6.18 -10.07
C ASP A 104 12.25 -5.85 -9.18
N THR A 105 12.50 -5.18 -8.04
CA THR A 105 11.43 -4.68 -7.16
C THR A 105 10.53 -3.67 -7.87
N GLY A 106 11.12 -2.76 -8.66
CA GLY A 106 10.37 -1.78 -9.45
C GLY A 106 9.50 -2.44 -10.52
N SER A 107 10.02 -3.47 -11.19
CA SER A 107 9.29 -4.28 -12.16
C SER A 107 8.15 -5.06 -11.52
N ALA A 108 8.37 -5.65 -10.34
CA ALA A 108 7.32 -6.34 -9.59
C ALA A 108 6.16 -5.41 -9.20
N LEU A 109 6.46 -4.22 -8.69
CA LEU A 109 5.43 -3.21 -8.38
C LEU A 109 4.68 -2.75 -9.64
N ALA A 110 5.37 -2.65 -10.78
CA ALA A 110 4.73 -2.30 -12.05
C ALA A 110 3.77 -3.40 -12.57
N LEU A 111 4.02 -4.67 -12.27
CA LEU A 111 3.08 -5.77 -12.58
C LEU A 111 1.75 -5.65 -11.82
N MET A 112 1.76 -5.00 -10.66
CA MET A 112 0.57 -4.64 -9.89
C MET A 112 -0.07 -3.33 -10.36
N GLU A 113 0.34 -2.79 -11.52
CA GLU A 113 -0.07 -1.47 -12.01
C GLU A 113 0.22 -0.31 -11.03
N CYS A 114 1.14 -0.52 -10.10
CA CYS A 114 1.52 0.46 -9.10
C CYS A 114 2.73 1.26 -9.58
N LYS A 115 2.74 2.57 -9.28
CA LYS A 115 3.90 3.41 -9.56
C LYS A 115 4.87 3.36 -8.36
N PRO A 116 6.07 2.75 -8.49
CA PRO A 116 6.98 2.63 -7.37
C PRO A 116 7.54 4.00 -6.97
N ARG A 117 7.54 4.28 -5.66
CA ARG A 117 8.29 5.39 -5.05
C ARG A 117 9.46 4.81 -4.28
N HIS A 118 10.68 5.07 -4.76
CA HIS A 118 11.88 4.73 -4.00
C HIS A 118 12.04 5.74 -2.86
N ASN A 119 11.74 5.32 -1.64
CA ASN A 119 11.94 6.16 -0.46
C ASN A 119 13.43 6.19 -0.12
N THR A 120 13.99 7.40 0.04
CA THR A 120 15.38 7.65 0.45
C THR A 120 15.48 8.45 1.74
N VAL A 121 14.35 8.92 2.28
CA VAL A 121 14.28 9.85 3.41
C VAL A 121 13.83 9.11 4.66
N ASP A 122 12.69 8.41 4.60
CA ASP A 122 12.05 7.80 5.77
C ASP A 122 12.40 6.31 5.92
N VAL A 123 13.41 5.84 5.18
CA VAL A 123 13.82 4.42 5.15
C VAL A 123 14.11 3.90 6.55
N ALA A 124 14.85 4.67 7.36
CA ALA A 124 15.17 4.28 8.72
C ALA A 124 13.91 4.19 9.58
N THR A 125 13.00 5.16 9.49
CA THR A 125 11.74 5.18 10.25
C THR A 125 10.84 4.01 9.85
N LEU A 126 10.69 3.75 8.54
CA LEU A 126 9.93 2.62 8.02
C LEU A 126 10.52 1.28 8.48
N TYR A 127 11.85 1.14 8.46
CA TYR A 127 12.54 -0.04 8.97
C TYR A 127 12.24 -0.27 10.45
N TRP A 128 12.38 0.78 11.27
CA TRP A 128 12.08 0.70 12.70
C TRP A 128 10.61 0.44 12.98
N ALA A 129 9.67 1.02 12.22
CA ALA A 129 8.24 0.79 12.40
C ALA A 129 7.82 -0.66 12.11
N GLY A 130 8.60 -1.39 11.30
CA GLY A 130 8.41 -2.81 11.03
C GLY A 130 8.88 -3.75 12.15
N MET A 131 9.57 -3.23 13.17
CA MET A 131 9.93 -4.03 14.33
C MET A 131 8.71 -4.32 15.20
N ALA A 132 8.66 -5.53 15.76
CA ALA A 132 7.56 -5.96 16.62
C ALA A 132 7.34 -4.98 17.77
N GLY A 133 6.11 -4.47 17.88
CA GLY A 133 5.71 -3.49 18.91
C GLY A 133 5.96 -2.03 18.55
N ASN A 134 6.66 -1.74 17.44
CA ASN A 134 7.04 -0.37 17.07
C ASN A 134 6.16 0.27 15.97
N ALA A 135 5.11 -0.43 15.54
CA ALA A 135 4.18 0.07 14.52
C ALA A 135 3.44 1.36 14.91
N GLY A 136 3.43 1.72 16.21
CA GLY A 136 2.88 3.00 16.69
C GLY A 136 3.69 4.22 16.26
N ASP A 137 4.99 4.06 15.98
CA ASP A 137 5.89 5.11 15.51
C ASP A 137 5.92 5.21 13.97
N PHE A 138 4.98 4.56 13.29
CA PHE A 138 4.89 4.61 11.83
C PHE A 138 4.65 6.04 11.33
N PRO A 139 5.42 6.54 10.34
CA PRO A 139 5.28 7.90 9.81
C PRO A 139 3.94 8.06 9.08
N ALA A 140 3.04 8.89 9.63
CA ALA A 140 1.68 9.03 9.12
C ALA A 140 1.63 9.52 7.66
N GLU A 141 2.60 10.34 7.26
CA GLU A 141 2.79 10.89 5.91
C GLU A 141 3.11 9.84 4.85
N GLU A 142 3.64 8.68 5.24
CA GLU A 142 3.91 7.58 4.32
C GLU A 142 2.68 6.68 4.12
N SER A 143 1.63 6.84 4.93
CA SER A 143 0.35 6.14 4.74
C SER A 143 -0.60 6.93 3.84
N PHE A 144 -1.51 6.24 3.17
CA PHE A 144 -2.56 6.83 2.36
C PHE A 144 -3.95 6.38 2.79
N TYR A 145 -4.96 7.20 2.54
CA TYR A 145 -6.34 6.86 2.87
C TYR A 145 -6.98 6.01 1.79
N THR A 146 -7.71 4.99 2.23
CA THR A 146 -8.46 4.07 1.37
C THR A 146 -9.64 3.49 2.17
N PHE A 147 -10.26 2.44 1.66
CA PHE A 147 -11.24 1.61 2.35
C PHE A 147 -10.65 0.23 2.64
N ILE A 148 -11.33 -0.54 3.49
CA ILE A 148 -10.84 -1.85 3.95
C ILE A 148 -10.68 -2.81 2.76
N GLU A 149 -11.68 -2.89 1.87
CA GLU A 149 -11.71 -3.87 0.79
C GLU A 149 -10.56 -3.64 -0.23
N PRO A 150 -10.34 -2.42 -0.75
CA PRO A 150 -9.18 -2.17 -1.60
C PRO A 150 -7.84 -2.34 -0.87
N ALA A 151 -7.76 -2.05 0.43
CA ALA A 151 -6.54 -2.25 1.20
C ALA A 151 -6.18 -3.75 1.32
N LEU A 152 -7.18 -4.61 1.53
CA LEU A 152 -6.97 -6.05 1.64
C LEU A 152 -6.53 -6.68 0.32
N CYS A 153 -6.85 -6.09 -0.83
CA CYS A 153 -6.31 -6.57 -2.11
C CYS A 153 -4.78 -6.53 -2.18
N PHE A 154 -4.12 -5.69 -1.39
CA PHE A 154 -2.65 -5.63 -1.31
C PHE A 154 -2.07 -6.67 -0.34
N PHE A 155 -2.89 -7.48 0.32
CA PHE A 155 -2.36 -8.49 1.24
C PHE A 155 -1.88 -9.72 0.45
N THR A 156 -0.73 -10.25 0.85
CA THR A 156 -0.22 -11.53 0.34
C THR A 156 -0.65 -12.65 1.26
N GLU A 157 -1.33 -13.65 0.71
CA GLU A 157 -1.83 -14.81 1.48
C GLU A 157 -0.98 -16.07 1.24
N GLU A 158 -0.07 -16.00 0.27
CA GLU A 158 0.83 -17.08 -0.11
C GLU A 158 2.03 -17.17 0.81
N THR A 159 2.49 -18.40 1.02
CA THR A 159 3.70 -18.63 1.81
C THR A 159 4.37 -19.96 1.46
N ASN A 160 5.68 -20.01 1.68
CA ASN A 160 6.49 -21.23 1.56
C ASN A 160 6.53 -22.06 2.86
N TYR A 161 5.81 -21.66 3.91
CA TYR A 161 5.81 -22.40 5.18
C TYR A 161 5.03 -23.72 5.07
N GLN A 162 5.69 -24.82 5.46
CA GLN A 162 5.12 -26.18 5.40
C GLN A 162 3.84 -26.35 6.26
N ASN A 163 3.70 -25.58 7.32
CA ASN A 163 2.55 -25.61 8.23
C ASN A 163 1.46 -24.60 7.85
N SER A 164 1.60 -23.92 6.71
CA SER A 164 0.56 -23.00 6.28
C SER A 164 -0.67 -23.73 5.76
N VAL A 165 -1.83 -23.17 6.05
CA VAL A 165 -3.13 -23.57 5.48
C VAL A 165 -3.45 -22.78 4.20
N SER A 166 -2.58 -21.84 3.81
CA SER A 166 -2.64 -21.14 2.52
C SER A 166 -2.69 -22.13 1.36
N PRO A 167 -3.43 -21.84 0.28
CA PRO A 167 -3.46 -22.66 -0.94
C PRO A 167 -2.09 -22.93 -1.56
#